data_AF-A0A519QV12-F1
#
_entry.id   AF-A0A519QV12-F1
#
_cell.length_a   1.000
_cell.length_b   1.000
_cell.length_c   1.000
_cell.angle_alpha   90.00
_cell.angle_beta   90.00
_cell.angle_gamma   90.00
#
_symmetry.space_group_name_H-M   'P 1'
#
loop_
_entity.id
_entity.type
_entity.pdbx_description
1 polymer ?
#
loop_
_entity_poly.entity_id
_entity_poly.type
_entity_poly.pdbx_seq_one_letter_code
_entity_poly.pdbx_strand_id
1 'polypeptide(L)'
;MTKLAAKPLYEGSDWNFDTIQRIYDTVETIAREELDLNTYPNQIEVITAEQMLDAYSSTGMPLLYNHWSFGKQFLTNELMYRKGQRGLAYELVINSDPCINYIMEENSATMQTLVLAHAAFGHNHFFKNNYLFQQWTDAEGILDYLEFAKRYISQCEERYGQVQVERLLDAAHALNRQGVHRYPRGQARDLKAELARENVRHAQRERDYDDIYRTLPAAKAKAADAGVSARAAALGLPQENVLYFLEKSAPRLAPWQREILRITRVLAQYFYPQGQTKVMNEGAACYVHYRIMTTLHQRGHITEGSFLEFLTSHTNVVSQPMFDSGHYGGLNPYWVGYNMMQDIAQVCVAPTEEDRLWSPDIAGNGDVEGTLKHIWANYRDESFVSQFLSPRLMRQWRLFKLDDHEKVDHIKVDAIHDERGYRELRRGLARQYDISWQEPDIQIVDVDLAGDRTLMLEHHVTNGVLLAEKDACRVVQHLADLWGYEVVLREIEPEGGSSLKEHKARPRATGPRLAEG
;
A
#
# COMPACT_ATOMS: atom_id res chain seq x y z
N MET A 1 -7.98 11.24 -49.74
CA MET A 1 -6.57 11.12 -49.37
C MET A 1 -6.41 9.86 -48.54
N THR A 2 -5.95 8.79 -49.17
CA THR A 2 -5.64 7.51 -48.53
C THR A 2 -4.47 7.73 -47.59
N LYS A 3 -4.71 7.75 -46.27
CA LYS A 3 -3.63 7.69 -45.27
C LYS A 3 -2.82 6.43 -45.59
N LEU A 4 -1.51 6.59 -45.87
CA LEU A 4 -0.61 5.44 -45.89
C LEU A 4 -0.80 4.70 -44.56
N ALA A 5 -1.23 3.44 -44.62
CA ALA A 5 -1.30 2.60 -43.43
C ALA A 5 0.12 2.54 -42.85
N ALA A 6 0.28 3.01 -41.61
CA ALA A 6 1.55 2.91 -40.91
C ALA A 6 1.94 1.43 -40.87
N LYS A 7 3.22 1.13 -41.08
CA LYS A 7 3.71 -0.24 -40.91
C LYS A 7 3.48 -0.65 -39.45
N PRO A 8 2.92 -1.85 -39.18
CA PRO A 8 2.74 -2.31 -37.81
C PRO A 8 4.09 -2.39 -37.09
N LEU A 9 4.10 -2.09 -35.80
CA LEU A 9 5.30 -2.10 -34.97
C LEU A 9 5.91 -3.51 -34.88
N TYR A 10 5.04 -4.51 -34.83
CA TYR A 10 5.37 -5.93 -34.77
C TYR A 10 4.28 -6.75 -35.49
N GLU A 11 4.69 -7.91 -36.01
CA GLU A 11 3.81 -8.89 -36.63
C GLU A 11 4.01 -10.22 -35.89
N GLY A 12 2.98 -10.71 -35.20
CA GLY A 12 3.05 -11.92 -34.38
C GLY A 12 3.33 -11.68 -32.89
N SER A 13 3.67 -12.76 -32.18
CA SER A 13 3.93 -12.77 -30.73
C SER A 13 5.37 -12.45 -30.34
N ASP A 14 6.31 -12.64 -31.27
CA ASP A 14 7.74 -12.57 -30.97
C ASP A 14 8.23 -11.13 -30.83
N TRP A 15 9.21 -10.92 -29.97
CA TRP A 15 9.80 -9.60 -29.71
C TRP A 15 11.32 -9.71 -29.53
N ASN A 16 11.99 -8.57 -29.67
CA ASN A 16 13.39 -8.37 -29.31
C ASN A 16 13.56 -6.96 -28.72
N PHE A 17 14.74 -6.63 -28.19
CA PHE A 17 14.99 -5.33 -27.56
C PHE A 17 14.70 -4.12 -28.47
N ASP A 18 14.99 -4.23 -29.77
CA ASP A 18 14.66 -3.17 -30.74
C ASP A 18 13.14 -3.00 -30.91
N THR A 19 12.39 -4.10 -30.90
CA THR A 19 10.93 -4.07 -30.95
C THR A 19 10.35 -3.42 -29.70
N ILE A 20 10.87 -3.75 -28.51
CA ILE A 20 10.48 -3.09 -27.25
C ILE A 20 10.77 -1.60 -27.30
N GLN A 21 11.95 -1.19 -27.79
CA GLN A 21 12.29 0.23 -27.90
C GLN A 21 11.32 0.96 -28.84
N ARG A 22 11.04 0.40 -30.02
CA ARG A 22 10.07 0.97 -30.97
C ARG A 22 8.66 1.06 -30.39
N ILE A 23 8.25 0.06 -29.63
CA ILE A 23 6.97 0.07 -28.89
C ILE A 23 6.99 1.21 -27.87
N TYR A 24 8.02 1.29 -27.03
CA TYR A 24 8.16 2.30 -26.00
C TYR A 24 8.09 3.71 -26.58
N ASP A 25 8.87 4.01 -27.62
CA ASP A 25 8.92 5.34 -28.25
C ASP A 25 7.54 5.76 -28.80
N THR A 26 6.82 4.81 -29.41
CA THR A 26 5.48 5.08 -29.97
C THR A 26 4.44 5.27 -28.87
N VAL A 27 4.49 4.44 -27.82
CA VAL A 27 3.62 4.56 -26.63
C VAL A 27 3.90 5.87 -25.90
N GLU A 28 5.17 6.25 -25.73
CA GLU A 28 5.59 7.50 -25.09
C GLU A 28 5.05 8.71 -25.85
N THR A 29 5.12 8.69 -27.17
CA THR A 29 4.58 9.75 -28.03
C THR A 29 3.08 9.95 -27.76
N ILE A 30 2.29 8.87 -27.75
CA ILE A 30 0.85 8.94 -27.47
C ILE A 30 0.60 9.41 -26.02
N ALA A 31 1.32 8.86 -25.06
CA ALA A 31 1.18 9.18 -23.65
C ALA A 31 1.48 10.66 -23.34
N ARG A 32 2.52 11.24 -23.95
CA ARG A 32 2.92 12.63 -23.73
C ARG A 32 2.16 13.62 -24.59
N GLU A 33 1.97 13.34 -25.87
CA GLU A 33 1.39 14.32 -26.80
C GLU A 33 -0.14 14.35 -26.77
N GLU A 34 -0.80 13.21 -26.52
CA GLU A 34 -2.28 13.14 -26.55
C GLU A 34 -2.91 13.10 -25.17
N LEU A 35 -2.33 12.33 -24.25
CA LEU A 35 -2.84 12.19 -22.89
C LEU A 35 -2.20 13.20 -21.92
N ASP A 36 -1.11 13.86 -22.33
CA ASP A 36 -0.35 14.82 -21.52
C ASP A 36 -0.03 14.25 -20.11
N LEU A 37 0.53 13.03 -20.11
CA LEU A 37 0.94 12.32 -18.91
C LEU A 37 2.31 12.78 -18.44
N ASN A 38 2.37 13.24 -17.19
CA ASN A 38 3.62 13.54 -16.50
C ASN A 38 4.14 12.29 -15.76
N THR A 39 5.26 11.71 -16.22
CA THR A 39 5.87 10.47 -15.68
C THR A 39 7.32 10.71 -15.24
N TYR A 40 7.83 9.88 -14.33
CA TYR A 40 9.28 9.75 -14.09
C TYR A 40 9.94 9.09 -15.30
N PRO A 41 11.25 9.30 -15.54
CA PRO A 41 11.99 8.55 -16.54
C PRO A 41 11.81 7.05 -16.31
N ASN A 42 11.51 6.29 -17.37
CA ASN A 42 11.28 4.85 -17.25
C ASN A 42 12.60 4.09 -17.44
N GLN A 43 12.82 3.09 -16.59
CA GLN A 43 13.82 2.05 -16.74
C GLN A 43 13.09 0.72 -16.92
N ILE A 44 13.26 0.08 -18.08
CA ILE A 44 12.59 -1.19 -18.41
C ILE A 44 13.58 -2.33 -18.15
N GLU A 45 13.18 -3.29 -17.33
CA GLU A 45 13.97 -4.49 -17.02
C GLU A 45 13.19 -5.74 -17.41
N VAL A 46 13.80 -6.59 -18.25
CA VAL A 46 13.23 -7.89 -18.62
C VAL A 46 13.64 -8.92 -17.58
N ILE A 47 12.65 -9.63 -17.02
CA ILE A 47 12.86 -10.66 -16.00
C ILE A 47 12.12 -11.95 -16.35
N THR A 48 12.59 -13.06 -15.78
CA THR A 48 11.93 -14.37 -15.91
C THR A 48 10.70 -14.46 -15.02
N ALA A 49 9.79 -15.39 -15.30
CA ALA A 49 8.64 -15.64 -14.42
C ALA A 49 9.03 -15.98 -12.96
N GLU A 50 10.17 -16.64 -12.73
CA GLU A 50 10.67 -16.96 -11.40
C GLU A 50 11.10 -15.69 -10.64
N GLN A 51 11.87 -14.83 -11.31
CA GLN A 51 12.29 -13.53 -10.76
C GLN A 51 11.09 -12.65 -10.44
N MET A 52 10.05 -12.69 -11.30
CA MET A 52 8.82 -11.95 -11.04
C MET A 52 8.09 -12.45 -9.81
N LEU A 53 7.93 -13.77 -9.66
CA LEU A 53 7.33 -14.36 -8.46
C LEU A 53 8.11 -14.02 -7.17
N ASP A 54 9.44 -14.03 -7.25
CA ASP A 54 10.32 -13.67 -6.13
C ASP A 54 10.13 -12.19 -5.74
N ALA A 55 10.14 -11.29 -6.72
CA ALA A 55 9.90 -9.87 -6.49
C ALA A 55 8.50 -9.60 -5.90
N TYR A 56 7.47 -10.29 -6.38
CA TYR A 56 6.10 -10.19 -5.84
C TYR A 56 6.01 -10.64 -4.39
N SER A 57 6.72 -11.71 -4.04
CA SER A 57 6.75 -12.22 -2.68
C SER A 57 7.40 -11.25 -1.69
N SER A 58 8.35 -10.45 -2.19
CA SER A 58 9.05 -9.39 -1.46
C SER A 58 8.32 -8.04 -1.53
N THR A 59 6.99 -8.04 -1.58
CA THR A 59 6.15 -6.82 -1.66
C THR A 59 6.48 -5.93 -2.87
N GLY A 60 6.95 -6.53 -3.97
CA GLY A 60 7.26 -5.80 -5.21
C GLY A 60 8.62 -5.11 -5.22
N MET A 61 9.53 -5.42 -4.28
CA MET A 61 10.87 -4.84 -4.22
C MET A 61 11.95 -5.94 -4.21
N PRO A 62 12.71 -6.13 -5.30
CA PRO A 62 13.77 -7.15 -5.38
C PRO A 62 14.92 -6.94 -4.37
N LEU A 63 15.11 -5.71 -3.91
CA LEU A 63 16.14 -5.34 -2.94
C LEU A 63 15.68 -5.43 -1.48
N LEU A 64 14.50 -6.00 -1.20
CA LEU A 64 14.05 -6.18 0.18
C LEU A 64 14.95 -7.21 0.91
N TYR A 65 14.97 -7.12 2.24
CA TYR A 65 15.62 -8.12 3.08
C TYR A 65 14.81 -9.43 3.12
N ASN A 66 15.49 -10.53 3.45
CA ASN A 66 14.86 -11.84 3.52
C ASN A 66 13.98 -11.97 4.77
N HIS A 67 12.78 -12.52 4.61
CA HIS A 67 11.90 -12.88 5.71
C HIS A 67 11.02 -14.07 5.29
N TRP A 68 10.78 -15.02 6.19
CA TRP A 68 10.03 -16.24 5.85
C TRP A 68 8.59 -15.97 5.41
N SER A 69 7.98 -14.86 5.85
CA SER A 69 6.63 -14.49 5.42
C SER A 69 6.56 -14.25 3.92
N PHE A 70 7.62 -13.70 3.33
CA PHE A 70 7.73 -13.50 1.89
C PHE A 70 7.82 -14.86 1.18
N GLY A 71 8.65 -15.79 1.67
CA GLY A 71 8.69 -17.16 1.16
C GLY A 71 7.34 -17.90 1.22
N LYS A 72 6.54 -17.68 2.28
CA LYS A 72 5.18 -18.23 2.36
C LYS A 72 4.25 -17.63 1.31
N GLN A 73 4.36 -16.33 1.05
CA GLN A 73 3.61 -15.65 0.00
C GLN A 73 4.05 -16.13 -1.38
N PHE A 74 5.35 -16.30 -1.62
CA PHE A 74 5.92 -16.89 -2.83
C PHE A 74 5.26 -18.24 -3.13
N LEU A 75 5.33 -19.19 -2.19
CA LEU A 75 4.76 -20.53 -2.38
C LEU A 75 3.25 -20.49 -2.65
N THR A 76 2.54 -19.58 -1.98
CA THR A 76 1.10 -19.40 -2.21
C THR A 76 0.84 -18.90 -3.63
N ASN A 77 1.56 -17.88 -4.08
CA ASN A 77 1.40 -17.30 -5.41
C ASN A 77 1.83 -18.28 -6.52
N GLU A 78 2.96 -18.97 -6.35
CA GLU A 78 3.46 -20.00 -7.25
C GLU A 78 2.44 -21.14 -7.40
N LEU A 79 1.86 -21.62 -6.30
CA LEU A 79 0.83 -22.67 -6.32
C LEU A 79 -0.43 -22.22 -7.05
N MET A 80 -0.90 -20.99 -6.83
CA MET A 80 -2.07 -20.44 -7.52
C MET A 80 -1.81 -20.28 -9.03
N TYR A 81 -0.60 -19.85 -9.39
CA TYR A 81 -0.18 -19.72 -10.78
C TYR A 81 -0.09 -21.09 -11.47
N ARG A 82 0.64 -22.06 -10.89
CA ARG A 82 0.76 -23.42 -11.45
C ARG A 82 -0.59 -24.13 -11.62
N LYS A 83 -1.56 -23.84 -10.76
CA LYS A 83 -2.92 -24.39 -10.86
C LYS A 83 -3.82 -23.64 -11.84
N GLY A 84 -3.33 -22.58 -12.49
CA GLY A 84 -4.13 -21.73 -13.38
C GLY A 84 -5.28 -21.00 -12.67
N GLN A 85 -5.29 -20.96 -11.33
CA GLN A 85 -6.33 -20.31 -10.54
C GLN A 85 -6.15 -18.79 -10.49
N ARG A 86 -4.93 -18.32 -10.77
CA ARG A 86 -4.60 -16.90 -10.87
C ARG A 86 -3.59 -16.71 -12.00
N GLY A 87 -3.85 -15.79 -12.92
CA GLY A 87 -2.84 -15.36 -13.88
C GLY A 87 -1.66 -14.71 -13.16
N LEU A 88 -0.44 -14.86 -13.69
CA LEU A 88 0.67 -13.99 -13.29
C LEU A 88 0.27 -12.55 -13.58
N ALA A 89 0.59 -11.65 -12.66
CA ALA A 89 0.54 -10.23 -12.97
C ALA A 89 1.61 -9.97 -14.04
N TYR A 90 1.24 -9.29 -15.12
CA TYR A 90 2.09 -9.17 -16.31
C TYR A 90 3.25 -8.18 -16.14
N GLU A 91 3.25 -7.45 -15.03
CA GLU A 91 4.13 -6.32 -14.75
C GLU A 91 4.47 -6.25 -13.26
N LEU A 92 5.56 -5.58 -12.93
CA LEU A 92 5.80 -5.05 -11.59
C LEU A 92 6.46 -3.67 -11.72
N VAL A 93 5.86 -2.66 -11.10
CA VAL A 93 6.35 -1.28 -11.11
C VAL A 93 6.89 -0.86 -9.74
N ILE A 94 8.10 -0.31 -9.72
CA ILE A 94 8.69 0.34 -8.54
C ILE A 94 8.61 1.86 -8.73
N ASN A 95 7.94 2.52 -7.79
CA ASN A 95 7.87 3.99 -7.73
C ASN A 95 9.22 4.60 -7.29
N SER A 96 10.17 4.67 -8.22
CA SER A 96 11.46 5.32 -8.06
C SER A 96 11.70 6.36 -9.15
N ASP A 97 12.76 7.17 -9.02
CA ASP A 97 13.25 8.04 -10.10
C ASP A 97 14.69 7.62 -10.45
N PRO A 98 14.92 6.87 -11.56
CA PRO A 98 13.94 6.47 -12.58
C PRO A 98 12.94 5.39 -12.10
N CYS A 99 11.76 5.36 -12.70
CA CYS A 99 10.70 4.38 -12.41
C CYS A 99 11.06 3.05 -13.07
N ILE A 100 11.25 2.00 -12.25
CA ILE A 100 11.64 0.68 -12.74
C ILE A 100 10.38 -0.11 -13.08
N ASN A 101 10.32 -0.60 -14.32
CA ASN A 101 9.22 -1.40 -14.85
C ASN A 101 9.75 -2.77 -15.25
N TYR A 102 9.33 -3.78 -14.51
CA TYR A 102 9.67 -5.17 -14.78
C TYR A 102 8.67 -5.77 -15.76
N ILE A 103 9.19 -6.30 -16.87
CA ILE A 103 8.40 -6.98 -17.90
C ILE A 103 8.85 -8.44 -18.01
N MET A 104 7.89 -9.36 -18.19
CA MET A 104 8.22 -10.78 -18.32
C MET A 104 8.79 -11.11 -19.69
N GLU A 105 9.77 -12.01 -19.74
CA GLU A 105 10.31 -12.48 -21.03
C GLU A 105 9.30 -13.33 -21.82
N GLU A 106 8.41 -14.05 -21.14
CA GLU A 106 7.44 -14.96 -21.75
C GLU A 106 6.21 -14.23 -22.34
N ASN A 107 6.11 -12.91 -22.13
CA ASN A 107 5.03 -12.10 -22.69
C ASN A 107 5.15 -11.98 -24.22
N SER A 108 4.01 -12.01 -24.91
CA SER A 108 3.95 -11.67 -26.35
C SER A 108 4.25 -10.18 -26.57
N ALA A 109 4.62 -9.79 -27.79
CA ALA A 109 4.80 -8.38 -28.17
C ALA A 109 3.57 -7.50 -27.85
N THR A 110 2.36 -8.05 -28.01
CA THR A 110 1.11 -7.38 -27.60
C THR A 110 1.05 -7.19 -26.10
N MET A 111 1.38 -8.22 -25.31
CA MET A 111 1.41 -8.13 -23.85
C MET A 111 2.49 -7.17 -23.36
N GLN A 112 3.67 -7.13 -23.99
CA GLN A 112 4.69 -6.12 -23.70
C GLN A 112 4.15 -4.71 -23.94
N THR A 113 3.46 -4.49 -25.06
CA THR A 113 2.85 -3.18 -25.38
C THR A 113 1.80 -2.78 -24.36
N LEU A 114 0.95 -3.72 -23.95
CA LEU A 114 -0.05 -3.51 -22.91
C LEU A 114 0.58 -3.14 -21.57
N VAL A 115 1.61 -3.91 -21.15
CA VAL A 115 2.32 -3.71 -19.90
C VAL A 115 3.05 -2.36 -19.88
N LEU A 116 3.74 -1.99 -20.96
CA LEU A 116 4.39 -0.68 -21.06
C LEU A 116 3.38 0.45 -20.97
N ALA A 117 2.26 0.36 -21.67
CA ALA A 117 1.20 1.37 -21.59
C ALA A 117 0.59 1.46 -20.18
N HIS A 118 0.45 0.33 -19.48
CA HIS A 118 -0.15 0.24 -18.14
C HIS A 118 0.81 0.70 -17.03
N ALA A 119 1.96 0.07 -16.91
CA ALA A 119 2.92 0.29 -15.83
C ALA A 119 3.77 1.55 -16.08
N ALA A 120 4.43 1.63 -17.24
CA ALA A 120 5.42 2.67 -17.52
C ALA A 120 4.80 4.06 -17.72
N PHE A 121 3.51 4.12 -18.07
CA PHE A 121 2.79 5.39 -18.26
C PHE A 121 1.61 5.56 -17.30
N GLY A 122 0.75 4.54 -17.14
CA GLY A 122 -0.41 4.61 -16.26
C GLY A 122 -0.04 4.74 -14.78
N HIS A 123 0.56 3.70 -14.21
CA HIS A 123 1.00 3.71 -12.80
C HIS A 123 2.04 4.79 -12.52
N ASN A 124 3.05 4.92 -13.39
CA ASN A 124 4.09 5.93 -13.24
C ASN A 124 3.50 7.36 -13.15
N HIS A 125 2.54 7.70 -14.03
CA HIS A 125 1.84 8.98 -13.95
C HIS A 125 1.08 9.12 -12.63
N PHE A 126 0.36 8.08 -12.22
CA PHE A 126 -0.41 8.13 -10.97
C PHE A 126 0.50 8.36 -9.75
N PHE A 127 1.58 7.60 -9.62
CA PHE A 127 2.53 7.71 -8.52
C PHE A 127 3.22 9.07 -8.46
N LYS A 128 3.60 9.64 -9.61
CA LYS A 128 4.28 10.95 -9.66
C LYS A 128 3.38 12.11 -9.23
N ASN A 129 2.08 12.05 -9.55
CA ASN A 129 1.20 13.22 -9.45
C ASN A 129 0.20 13.15 -8.30
N ASN A 130 -0.10 11.98 -7.73
CA ASN A 130 -1.02 11.88 -6.61
C ASN A 130 -0.41 12.46 -5.33
N TYR A 131 -1.19 13.32 -4.65
CA TYR A 131 -0.74 14.04 -3.46
C TYR A 131 -0.27 13.13 -2.31
N LEU A 132 -0.86 11.93 -2.14
CA LEU A 132 -0.45 10.99 -1.10
C LEU A 132 0.96 10.43 -1.39
N PHE A 133 1.26 10.12 -2.65
CA PHE A 133 2.59 9.66 -3.01
C PHE A 133 3.62 10.78 -2.85
N GLN A 134 3.32 12.00 -3.30
CA GLN A 134 4.20 13.16 -3.11
C GLN A 134 4.46 13.48 -1.63
N GLN A 135 3.49 13.21 -0.75
CA GLN A 135 3.61 13.48 0.67
C GLN A 135 4.37 12.39 1.44
N TRP A 136 4.18 11.12 1.08
CA TRP A 136 4.61 9.98 1.90
C TRP A 136 5.70 9.12 1.28
N THR A 137 5.95 9.24 -0.02
CA THR A 137 7.01 8.50 -0.73
C THR A 137 8.16 9.42 -1.12
N ASP A 138 9.34 8.85 -1.23
CA ASP A 138 10.54 9.50 -1.77
C ASP A 138 11.11 8.59 -2.85
N ALA A 139 10.73 8.89 -4.10
CA ALA A 139 11.08 8.10 -5.27
C ALA A 139 12.59 8.17 -5.57
N GLU A 140 13.27 9.27 -5.22
CA GLU A 140 14.70 9.44 -5.48
C GLU A 140 15.59 8.68 -4.49
N GLY A 141 15.10 8.46 -3.27
CA GLY A 141 15.87 7.86 -2.17
C GLY A 141 15.54 6.40 -1.86
N ILE A 142 14.43 5.86 -2.38
CA ILE A 142 13.95 4.53 -1.97
C ILE A 142 14.91 3.39 -2.34
N LEU A 143 15.55 3.44 -3.52
CA LEU A 143 16.46 2.37 -3.97
C LEU A 143 17.71 2.29 -3.07
N ASP A 144 18.34 3.43 -2.79
CA ASP A 144 19.48 3.53 -1.86
C ASP A 144 19.09 3.05 -0.46
N TYR A 145 17.87 3.38 -0.01
CA TYR A 145 17.36 2.98 1.29
C TYR A 145 17.15 1.46 1.39
N LEU A 146 16.62 0.83 0.34
CA LEU A 146 16.44 -0.62 0.29
C LEU A 146 17.77 -1.38 0.31
N GLU A 147 18.74 -0.91 -0.46
CA GLU A 147 20.09 -1.49 -0.44
C GLU A 147 20.73 -1.38 0.95
N PHE A 148 20.60 -0.21 1.60
CA PHE A 148 21.03 -0.03 2.98
C PHE A 148 20.32 -1.00 3.93
N ALA A 149 18.99 -1.10 3.86
CA ALA A 149 18.19 -1.94 4.74
C ALA A 149 18.60 -3.42 4.63
N LYS A 150 18.75 -3.92 3.40
CA LYS A 150 19.20 -5.29 3.11
C LYS A 150 20.59 -5.54 3.70
N ARG A 151 21.55 -4.67 3.42
CA ARG A 151 22.92 -4.79 3.93
C ARG A 151 22.97 -4.74 5.47
N TYR A 152 22.20 -3.84 6.07
CA TYR A 152 22.16 -3.69 7.53
C TYR A 152 21.62 -4.93 8.22
N ILE A 153 20.54 -5.51 7.68
CA ILE A 153 19.94 -6.73 8.23
C ILE A 153 20.90 -7.91 8.09
N SER A 154 21.52 -8.11 6.93
CA SER A 154 22.53 -9.17 6.75
C SER A 154 23.72 -9.03 7.72
N GLN A 155 24.22 -7.81 7.95
CA GLN A 155 25.27 -7.57 8.95
C GLN A 155 24.80 -7.88 10.39
N CYS A 156 23.54 -7.58 10.71
CA CYS A 156 22.96 -7.94 12.00
C CYS A 156 22.82 -9.46 12.17
N GLU A 157 22.45 -10.18 11.10
CA GLU A 157 22.35 -11.65 11.11
C GLU A 157 23.72 -12.29 11.36
N GLU A 158 24.78 -11.79 10.72
CA GLU A 158 26.16 -12.24 10.93
C GLU A 158 26.65 -11.96 12.37
N ARG A 159 26.33 -10.78 12.92
CA ARG A 159 26.85 -10.34 14.22
C ARG A 159 26.07 -10.88 15.43
N TYR A 160 24.75 -10.95 15.34
CA TYR A 160 23.84 -11.26 16.45
C TYR A 160 23.14 -12.61 16.31
N GLY A 161 23.28 -13.27 15.15
CA GLY A 161 22.68 -14.55 14.83
C GLY A 161 21.29 -14.42 14.22
N GLN A 162 21.03 -15.23 13.20
CA GLN A 162 19.80 -15.22 12.41
C GLN A 162 18.52 -15.32 13.26
N VAL A 163 18.48 -16.24 14.24
CA VAL A 163 17.28 -16.49 15.06
C VAL A 163 16.84 -15.25 15.86
N GLN A 164 17.79 -14.42 16.31
CA GLN A 164 17.45 -13.21 17.09
C GLN A 164 16.95 -12.09 16.18
N VAL A 165 17.54 -11.94 15.00
CA VAL A 165 17.11 -10.96 13.99
C VAL A 165 15.73 -11.32 13.45
N GLU A 166 15.50 -12.60 13.13
CA GLU A 166 14.22 -13.11 12.64
C GLU A 166 13.10 -12.87 13.66
N ARG A 167 13.32 -13.18 14.94
CA ARG A 167 12.32 -12.91 16.00
C ARG A 167 11.95 -11.44 16.13
N LEU A 168 12.93 -10.55 15.92
CA LEU A 168 12.70 -9.12 15.94
C LEU A 168 11.91 -8.68 14.70
N LEU A 169 12.28 -9.17 13.52
CA LEU A 169 11.56 -8.90 12.27
C LEU A 169 10.12 -9.43 12.34
N ASP A 170 9.89 -10.62 12.89
CA ASP A 170 8.56 -11.18 13.14
C ASP A 170 7.68 -10.21 13.94
N ALA A 171 8.23 -9.70 15.05
CA ALA A 171 7.52 -8.76 15.91
C ALA A 171 7.27 -7.41 15.20
N ALA A 172 8.24 -6.94 14.42
CA ALA A 172 8.11 -5.71 13.64
C ALA A 172 7.06 -5.84 12.52
N HIS A 173 7.08 -6.94 11.78
CA HIS A 173 6.11 -7.25 10.72
C HIS A 173 4.70 -7.43 11.26
N ALA A 174 4.53 -8.05 12.43
CA ALA A 174 3.23 -8.16 13.10
C ALA A 174 2.63 -6.80 13.43
N LEU A 175 3.47 -5.79 13.70
CA LEU A 175 3.08 -4.42 14.03
C LEU A 175 3.14 -3.45 12.84
N ASN A 176 3.43 -3.94 11.63
CA ASN A 176 3.71 -3.10 10.45
C ASN A 176 2.59 -2.09 10.14
N ARG A 177 1.32 -2.52 10.24
CA ARG A 177 0.16 -1.64 10.02
C ARG A 177 0.04 -0.51 11.05
N GLN A 178 0.51 -0.75 12.27
CA GLN A 178 0.59 0.26 13.35
C GLN A 178 1.94 1.02 13.32
N GLY A 179 2.71 0.88 12.24
CA GLY A 179 3.99 1.57 12.00
C GLY A 179 3.86 2.86 11.18
N VAL A 180 2.63 3.31 10.91
CA VAL A 180 2.37 4.41 9.99
C VAL A 180 1.90 5.64 10.75
N HIS A 181 2.38 6.83 10.36
CA HIS A 181 1.73 8.07 10.76
C HIS A 181 0.57 8.36 9.82
N ARG A 182 -0.66 8.32 10.33
CA ARG A 182 -1.88 8.61 9.56
C ARG A 182 -2.02 10.10 9.24
N TYR A 183 -1.50 10.96 10.12
CA TYR A 183 -1.49 12.41 9.94
C TYR A 183 -0.10 12.93 9.56
N PRO A 184 0.01 13.78 8.52
CA PRO A 184 1.27 14.33 8.09
C PRO A 184 1.82 15.34 9.11
N ARG A 185 2.96 15.01 9.72
CA ARG A 185 3.75 15.96 10.50
C ARG A 185 4.62 16.78 9.58
N GLY A 186 4.05 17.77 8.89
CA GLY A 186 4.67 18.99 8.35
C GLY A 186 5.96 18.95 7.49
N GLN A 187 6.65 17.82 7.30
CA GLN A 187 7.90 17.76 6.54
C GLN A 187 7.86 16.60 5.55
N ALA A 188 8.13 16.92 4.27
CA ALA A 188 8.47 15.93 3.26
C ALA A 188 9.67 15.12 3.75
N ARG A 189 9.59 13.80 3.61
CA ARG A 189 10.67 12.90 4.04
C ARG A 189 11.75 12.90 2.97
N ASP A 190 12.96 13.23 3.37
CA ASP A 190 14.17 13.04 2.57
C ASP A 190 14.90 11.82 3.13
N LEU A 191 14.76 10.68 2.45
CA LEU A 191 15.38 9.42 2.87
C LEU A 191 16.90 9.50 2.80
N LYS A 192 17.47 10.29 1.87
CA LYS A 192 18.92 10.50 1.76
C LYS A 192 19.45 11.29 2.95
N ALA A 193 18.79 12.38 3.35
CA ALA A 193 19.17 13.12 4.55
C ALA A 193 18.93 12.32 5.83
N GLU A 194 17.91 11.44 5.87
CA GLU A 194 17.72 10.50 6.96
C GLU A 194 18.88 9.50 7.05
N LEU A 195 19.26 8.89 5.93
CA LEU A 195 20.40 7.97 5.83
C LEU A 195 21.71 8.66 6.23
N ALA A 196 21.96 9.89 5.77
CA ALA A 196 23.15 10.66 6.13
C ALA A 196 23.23 10.95 7.64
N ARG A 197 22.10 11.37 8.24
CA ARG A 197 22.00 11.56 9.70
C ARG A 197 22.27 10.27 10.45
N GLU A 198 21.86 9.13 9.89
CA GLU A 198 22.09 7.84 10.53
C GLU A 198 23.53 7.37 10.40
N ASN A 199 24.18 7.55 9.26
CA ASN A 199 25.61 7.29 9.11
C ASN A 199 26.43 8.10 10.10
N VAL A 200 26.05 9.37 10.35
CA VAL A 200 26.68 10.20 11.38
C VAL A 200 26.46 9.63 12.78
N ARG A 201 25.22 9.23 13.12
CA ARG A 201 24.92 8.61 14.42
C ARG A 201 25.62 7.27 14.61
N HIS A 202 25.72 6.46 13.55
CA HIS A 202 26.41 5.18 13.57
C HIS A 202 27.91 5.39 13.79
N ALA A 203 28.52 6.30 13.04
CA ALA A 203 29.93 6.66 13.21
C ALA A 203 30.21 7.27 14.60
N GLN A 204 29.29 8.07 15.15
CA GLN A 204 29.40 8.57 16.52
C GLN A 204 29.34 7.43 17.54
N ARG A 205 28.39 6.49 17.41
CA ARG A 205 28.29 5.32 18.30
C ARG A 205 29.49 4.39 18.21
N GLU A 206 30.05 4.20 17.02
CA GLU A 206 31.30 3.43 16.83
C GLU A 206 32.48 4.13 17.52
N ARG A 207 32.59 5.46 17.40
CA ARG A 207 33.62 6.24 18.10
C ARG A 207 33.44 6.23 19.62
N ASP A 208 32.21 6.34 20.10
CA ASP A 208 31.89 6.27 21.52
C ASP A 208 32.20 4.86 22.07
N TYR A 209 32.03 3.81 21.26
CA TYR A 209 32.40 2.44 21.66
C TYR A 209 33.91 2.26 21.86
N ASP A 210 34.74 2.99 21.11
CA ASP A 210 36.20 3.01 21.26
C ASP A 210 36.67 3.87 22.46
N ASP A 211 35.94 4.92 22.84
CA ASP A 211 36.34 5.86 23.92
C ASP A 211 35.74 5.54 25.31
N ILE A 212 34.66 4.75 25.41
CA ILE A 212 33.96 4.46 26.69
C ILE A 212 34.75 3.52 27.65
N TYR A 213 35.88 2.94 27.25
CA TYR A 213 36.79 2.29 28.21
C TYR A 213 37.81 3.24 28.85
N ARG A 214 37.71 4.56 28.64
CA ARG A 214 38.62 5.52 29.27
C ARG A 214 37.90 6.75 29.83
N THR A 215 37.32 6.55 31.01
CA THR A 215 36.97 7.58 32.03
C THR A 215 35.75 8.45 31.68
N LEU A 216 34.66 8.43 32.45
CA LEU A 216 34.38 9.32 33.60
C LEU A 216 32.91 9.10 34.11
N PRO A 217 32.47 9.70 35.24
CA PRO A 217 31.61 9.09 36.24
C PRO A 217 30.11 9.34 36.05
N ALA A 218 29.31 8.49 36.69
CA ALA A 218 27.86 8.56 36.72
C ALA A 218 27.33 9.84 37.41
N ALA A 219 26.77 10.76 36.62
CA ALA A 219 25.94 11.85 37.12
C ALA A 219 24.50 11.34 37.31
N LYS A 220 24.03 11.31 38.56
CA LYS A 220 22.62 11.08 38.89
C LYS A 220 21.80 12.34 38.59
N ALA A 221 20.92 12.29 37.59
CA ALA A 221 19.85 13.28 37.43
C ALA A 221 18.65 12.87 38.29
N LYS A 222 18.25 13.74 39.22
CA LYS A 222 16.98 13.65 39.95
C LYS A 222 15.83 13.98 38.98
N ALA A 223 14.93 13.04 38.72
CA ALA A 223 13.66 13.33 38.09
C ALA A 223 12.69 13.89 39.13
N ALA A 224 12.35 15.17 38.99
CA ALA A 224 11.33 15.83 39.79
C ALA A 224 9.92 15.58 39.22
N ASP A 225 8.95 15.58 40.12
CA ASP A 225 7.56 15.22 39.94
C ASP A 225 6.81 16.18 38.99
N ALA A 226 6.83 15.90 37.69
CA ALA A 226 5.97 16.58 36.71
C ALA A 226 4.58 15.92 36.71
N GLY A 227 3.47 16.66 36.74
CA GLY A 227 2.12 16.07 36.71
C GLY A 227 1.88 15.17 35.49
N VAL A 228 0.92 14.23 35.60
CA VAL A 228 0.59 13.21 34.56
C VAL A 228 0.42 13.83 33.16
N SER A 229 -0.21 15.00 33.06
CA SER A 229 -0.42 15.73 31.79
C SER A 229 0.87 16.26 31.15
N ALA A 230 1.85 16.74 31.94
CA ALA A 230 3.14 17.19 31.42
C ALA A 230 4.03 16.02 30.98
N ARG A 231 3.87 14.84 31.60
CA ARG A 231 4.57 13.60 31.23
C ARG A 231 4.04 13.00 29.92
N ALA A 232 2.72 12.94 29.77
CA ALA A 232 2.07 12.49 28.53
C ALA A 232 2.45 13.38 27.34
N ALA A 233 2.49 14.70 27.54
CA ALA A 233 2.94 15.65 26.53
C ALA A 233 4.43 15.48 26.16
N ALA A 234 5.30 15.17 27.13
CA ALA A 234 6.72 14.92 26.86
C ALA A 234 6.98 13.63 26.07
N LEU A 235 6.09 12.64 26.21
CA LEU A 235 6.14 11.36 25.47
C LEU A 235 5.35 11.40 24.15
N GLY A 236 4.62 12.48 23.87
CA GLY A 236 3.80 12.64 22.67
C GLY A 236 2.58 11.73 22.64
N LEU A 237 1.99 11.41 23.79
CA LEU A 237 0.80 10.57 23.92
C LEU A 237 -0.50 11.40 23.75
N PRO A 238 -1.57 10.82 23.17
CA PRO A 238 -1.65 9.47 22.63
C PRO A 238 -0.90 9.31 21.30
N GLN A 239 -0.37 8.11 21.05
CA GLN A 239 0.49 7.83 19.90
C GLN A 239 0.00 6.61 19.13
N GLU A 240 -0.50 6.83 17.91
CA GLU A 240 -0.98 5.79 16.98
C GLU A 240 0.17 4.97 16.37
N ASN A 241 1.30 5.60 16.06
CA ASN A 241 2.44 4.88 15.49
C ASN A 241 3.22 4.18 16.60
N VAL A 242 2.86 2.91 16.84
CA VAL A 242 3.40 2.03 17.87
C VAL A 242 4.89 1.76 17.60
N LEU A 243 5.28 1.46 16.36
CA LEU A 243 6.70 1.20 16.03
C LEU A 243 7.58 2.43 16.30
N TYR A 244 7.09 3.63 15.97
CA TYR A 244 7.80 4.88 16.27
C TYR A 244 8.01 5.07 17.78
N PHE A 245 6.97 4.81 18.57
CA PHE A 245 7.05 4.92 20.01
C PHE A 245 8.08 3.93 20.59
N LEU A 246 8.06 2.67 20.13
CA LEU A 246 9.04 1.66 20.55
C LEU A 246 10.47 2.06 20.15
N GLU A 247 10.68 2.55 18.92
CA GLU A 247 11.99 3.00 18.45
C GLU A 247 12.61 4.06 19.38
N LYS A 248 11.81 5.01 19.86
CA LYS A 248 12.29 6.15 20.67
C LYS A 248 12.33 5.84 22.16
N SER A 249 11.30 5.16 22.67
CA SER A 249 11.00 5.10 24.10
C SER A 249 11.24 3.72 24.70
N ALA A 250 11.45 2.66 23.90
CA ALA A 250 11.61 1.33 24.45
C ALA A 250 12.88 1.21 25.32
N PRO A 251 12.75 0.82 26.59
CA PRO A 251 13.84 0.84 27.56
C PRO A 251 14.89 -0.24 27.33
N ARG A 252 14.49 -1.39 26.77
CA ARG A 252 15.34 -2.59 26.64
C ARG A 252 15.84 -2.86 25.21
N LEU A 253 15.42 -2.08 24.22
CA LEU A 253 15.88 -2.25 22.85
C LEU A 253 17.32 -1.75 22.65
N ALA A 254 18.19 -2.64 22.19
CA ALA A 254 19.53 -2.32 21.77
C ALA A 254 19.53 -1.43 20.52
N PRO A 255 20.62 -0.67 20.25
CA PRO A 255 20.69 0.23 19.10
C PRO A 255 20.37 -0.46 17.76
N TRP A 256 20.87 -1.68 17.55
CA TRP A 256 20.62 -2.43 16.30
C TRP A 256 19.15 -2.86 16.15
N GLN A 257 18.48 -3.18 17.26
CA GLN A 257 17.07 -3.56 17.23
C GLN A 257 16.19 -2.36 16.88
N ARG A 258 16.53 -1.18 17.39
CA ARG A 258 15.82 0.07 17.07
C ARG A 258 15.92 0.42 15.59
N GLU A 259 17.08 0.16 14.98
CA GLU A 259 17.27 0.43 13.55
C GLU A 259 16.44 -0.53 12.68
N ILE A 260 16.35 -1.81 13.05
CA ILE A 260 15.45 -2.74 12.35
C ILE A 260 13.98 -2.29 12.46
N LEU A 261 13.53 -1.88 13.66
CA LEU A 261 12.17 -1.33 13.80
C LEU A 261 11.96 -0.08 12.93
N ARG A 262 12.98 0.78 12.82
CA ARG A 262 12.93 1.93 11.91
C ARG A 262 12.81 1.50 10.47
N ILE A 263 13.61 0.54 10.00
CA ILE A 263 13.56 0.02 8.63
C ILE A 263 12.15 -0.47 8.31
N THR A 264 11.57 -1.32 9.16
CA THR A 264 10.19 -1.79 8.98
C THR A 264 9.21 -0.62 8.96
N ARG A 265 9.36 0.36 9.86
CA ARG A 265 8.51 1.56 9.93
C ARG A 265 8.57 2.45 8.69
N VAL A 266 9.76 2.67 8.13
CA VAL A 266 9.95 3.50 6.92
C VAL A 266 9.30 2.81 5.73
N LEU A 267 9.50 1.50 5.58
CA LEU A 267 8.86 0.69 4.54
C LEU A 267 7.34 0.67 4.70
N ALA A 268 6.82 0.50 5.93
CA ALA A 268 5.40 0.57 6.24
C ALA A 268 4.77 1.87 5.71
N GLN A 269 5.42 3.00 6.00
CA GLN A 269 4.93 4.30 5.55
C GLN A 269 5.00 4.43 4.03
N TYR A 270 6.08 3.97 3.41
CA TYR A 270 6.26 4.07 1.96
C TYR A 270 5.12 3.38 1.19
N PHE A 271 4.65 2.23 1.68
CA PHE A 271 3.54 1.49 1.06
C PHE A 271 2.14 1.99 1.47
N TYR A 272 2.06 2.93 2.42
CA TYR A 272 0.78 3.41 2.93
C TYR A 272 -0.13 4.05 1.87
N PRO A 273 0.38 4.89 0.94
CA PRO A 273 -0.44 5.45 -0.14
C PRO A 273 -1.05 4.37 -1.05
N GLN A 274 -0.31 3.31 -1.38
CA GLN A 274 -0.80 2.24 -2.25
C GLN A 274 -2.04 1.54 -1.70
N GLY A 275 -2.15 1.42 -0.37
CA GLY A 275 -3.35 0.90 0.28
C GLY A 275 -4.57 1.82 0.18
N GLN A 276 -4.36 3.15 0.08
CA GLN A 276 -5.43 4.16 0.03
C GLN A 276 -5.95 4.44 -1.38
N THR A 277 -5.17 4.09 -2.41
CA THR A 277 -5.43 4.49 -3.78
C THR A 277 -5.44 3.30 -4.74
N LYS A 278 -5.72 2.09 -4.25
CA LYS A 278 -5.66 0.87 -5.04
C LYS A 278 -6.65 0.92 -6.21
N VAL A 279 -7.92 1.26 -5.96
CA VAL A 279 -8.96 1.35 -6.99
C VAL A 279 -8.60 2.42 -8.02
N MET A 280 -8.15 3.59 -7.55
CA MET A 280 -7.78 4.69 -8.43
C MET A 280 -6.53 4.38 -9.27
N ASN A 281 -5.51 3.79 -8.66
CA ASN A 281 -4.25 3.46 -9.34
C ASN A 281 -4.48 2.42 -10.45
N GLU A 282 -5.14 1.29 -10.11
CA GLU A 282 -5.44 0.24 -11.09
C GLU A 282 -6.38 0.75 -12.18
N GLY A 283 -7.41 1.52 -11.80
CA GLY A 283 -8.33 2.10 -12.76
C GLY A 283 -7.67 3.11 -13.70
N ALA A 284 -6.80 3.98 -13.19
CA ALA A 284 -6.09 4.99 -13.99
C ALA A 284 -5.17 4.30 -15.01
N ALA A 285 -4.43 3.28 -14.57
CA ALA A 285 -3.58 2.50 -15.46
C ALA A 285 -4.40 1.72 -16.50
N CYS A 286 -5.56 1.17 -16.13
CA CYS A 286 -6.51 0.57 -17.07
C CYS A 286 -7.12 1.59 -18.05
N TYR A 287 -7.38 2.81 -17.61
CA TYR A 287 -7.91 3.85 -18.49
C TYR A 287 -6.86 4.26 -19.53
N VAL A 288 -5.63 4.52 -19.07
CA VAL A 288 -4.50 4.92 -19.91
C VAL A 288 -4.16 3.83 -20.93
N HIS A 289 -3.99 2.57 -20.49
CA HIS A 289 -3.62 1.51 -21.43
C HIS A 289 -4.68 1.28 -22.51
N TYR A 290 -5.95 1.52 -22.21
CA TYR A 290 -7.05 1.22 -23.12
C TYR A 290 -7.10 2.30 -24.21
N ARG A 291 -6.90 3.56 -23.81
CA ARG A 291 -6.76 4.70 -24.75
C ARG A 291 -5.54 4.55 -25.64
N ILE A 292 -4.38 4.18 -25.08
CA ILE A 292 -3.15 3.99 -25.85
C ILE A 292 -3.32 2.83 -26.85
N MET A 293 -3.75 1.65 -26.41
CA MET A 293 -3.91 0.48 -27.27
C MET A 293 -4.92 0.73 -28.39
N THR A 294 -6.03 1.41 -28.08
CA THR A 294 -7.03 1.81 -29.07
C THR A 294 -6.46 2.80 -30.08
N THR A 295 -5.65 3.77 -29.65
CA THR A 295 -5.01 4.76 -30.52
C THR A 295 -3.96 4.09 -31.44
N LEU A 296 -3.18 3.15 -30.92
CA LEU A 296 -2.24 2.34 -31.71
C LEU A 296 -2.97 1.57 -32.81
N HIS A 297 -4.11 0.96 -32.49
CA HIS A 297 -4.94 0.24 -33.46
C HIS A 297 -5.51 1.16 -34.54
N GLN A 298 -6.13 2.29 -34.15
CA GLN A 298 -6.70 3.27 -35.08
C GLN A 298 -5.67 3.87 -36.05
N ARG A 299 -4.40 3.94 -35.65
CA ARG A 299 -3.29 4.41 -36.50
C ARG A 299 -2.64 3.32 -37.35
N GLY A 300 -3.04 2.06 -37.17
CA GLY A 300 -2.46 0.90 -37.85
C GLY A 300 -1.09 0.47 -37.30
N HIS A 301 -0.70 0.92 -36.10
CA HIS A 301 0.55 0.51 -35.45
C HIS A 301 0.49 -0.91 -34.89
N ILE A 302 -0.71 -1.42 -34.59
CA ILE A 302 -0.94 -2.80 -34.18
C ILE A 302 -2.01 -3.45 -35.07
N THR A 303 -1.91 -4.76 -35.25
CA THR A 303 -2.83 -5.53 -36.09
C THR A 303 -4.16 -5.82 -35.39
N GLU A 304 -5.20 -6.20 -36.16
CA GLU A 304 -6.48 -6.68 -35.60
C GLU A 304 -6.30 -7.85 -34.64
N GLY A 305 -5.40 -8.80 -34.97
CA GLY A 305 -5.11 -9.95 -34.12
C GLY A 305 -4.52 -9.54 -32.77
N SER A 306 -3.56 -8.61 -32.79
CA SER A 306 -2.98 -8.03 -31.57
C SER A 306 -4.02 -7.24 -30.77
N PHE A 307 -4.93 -6.54 -31.43
CA PHE A 307 -5.99 -5.80 -30.74
C PHE A 307 -7.00 -6.75 -30.05
N LEU A 308 -7.36 -7.87 -30.67
CA LEU A 308 -8.21 -8.90 -30.06
C LEU A 308 -7.53 -9.59 -28.86
N GLU A 309 -6.23 -9.87 -28.97
CA GLU A 309 -5.42 -10.39 -27.85
C GLU A 309 -5.45 -9.41 -26.66
N PHE A 310 -5.20 -8.12 -26.93
CA PHE A 310 -5.32 -7.05 -25.94
C PHE A 310 -6.71 -7.03 -25.26
N LEU A 311 -7.79 -7.03 -26.05
CA LEU A 311 -9.16 -6.99 -25.50
C LEU A 311 -9.45 -8.19 -24.60
N THR A 312 -8.94 -9.37 -24.97
CA THR A 312 -9.07 -10.59 -24.16
C THR A 312 -8.34 -10.42 -22.82
N SER A 313 -7.09 -9.98 -22.84
CA SER A 313 -6.30 -9.75 -21.62
C SER A 313 -6.91 -8.67 -20.73
N HIS A 314 -7.33 -7.53 -21.30
CA HIS A 314 -7.99 -6.46 -20.57
C HIS A 314 -9.29 -6.96 -19.91
N THR A 315 -10.16 -7.63 -20.68
CA THR A 315 -11.45 -8.13 -20.18
C THR A 315 -11.29 -9.14 -19.04
N ASN A 316 -10.27 -9.99 -19.10
CA ASN A 316 -9.97 -10.94 -18.04
C ASN A 316 -9.59 -10.24 -16.72
N VAL A 317 -8.79 -9.16 -16.80
CA VAL A 317 -8.35 -8.39 -15.62
C VAL A 317 -9.49 -7.58 -15.02
N VAL A 318 -10.32 -6.93 -15.86
CA VAL A 318 -11.47 -6.13 -15.39
C VAL A 318 -12.72 -6.97 -15.16
N SER A 319 -12.66 -8.30 -15.22
CA SER A 319 -13.83 -9.14 -14.98
C SER A 319 -14.27 -9.07 -13.51
N GLN A 320 -15.58 -8.91 -13.27
CA GLN A 320 -16.18 -8.92 -11.93
C GLN A 320 -17.13 -10.11 -11.79
N PRO A 321 -16.79 -11.10 -10.95
CA PRO A 321 -17.73 -12.14 -10.57
C PRO A 321 -18.92 -11.55 -9.79
N MET A 322 -20.13 -12.07 -10.03
CA MET A 322 -21.33 -11.68 -9.29
C MET A 322 -21.35 -12.33 -7.88
N PHE A 323 -22.15 -11.77 -6.97
CA PHE A 323 -22.19 -12.20 -5.55
C PHE A 323 -22.60 -13.67 -5.35
N ASP A 324 -23.33 -14.25 -6.31
CA ASP A 324 -23.81 -15.63 -6.33
C ASP A 324 -22.78 -16.62 -6.90
N SER A 325 -21.65 -16.12 -7.41
CA SER A 325 -20.56 -16.96 -7.90
C SER A 325 -19.70 -17.48 -6.76
N GLY A 326 -19.26 -18.74 -6.85
CA GLY A 326 -18.29 -19.32 -5.89
C GLY A 326 -16.89 -18.66 -5.93
N HIS A 327 -16.67 -17.71 -6.84
CA HIS A 327 -15.41 -16.97 -7.02
C HIS A 327 -15.52 -15.52 -6.54
N TYR A 328 -16.64 -15.12 -5.93
CA TYR A 328 -16.80 -13.77 -5.39
C TYR A 328 -15.95 -13.56 -4.13
N GLY A 329 -14.91 -12.75 -4.26
CA GLY A 329 -14.03 -12.34 -3.16
C GLY A 329 -14.21 -10.87 -2.74
N GLY A 330 -15.24 -10.20 -3.26
CA GLY A 330 -15.43 -8.75 -3.17
C GLY A 330 -15.39 -8.07 -4.53
N LEU A 331 -15.43 -6.73 -4.52
CA LEU A 331 -15.33 -5.93 -5.74
C LEU A 331 -13.88 -5.83 -6.22
N ASN A 332 -13.68 -6.21 -7.47
CA ASN A 332 -12.42 -6.13 -8.18
C ASN A 332 -12.03 -4.65 -8.36
N PRO A 333 -10.88 -4.19 -7.82
CA PRO A 333 -10.47 -2.79 -7.91
C PRO A 333 -10.27 -2.32 -9.35
N TYR A 334 -9.79 -3.19 -10.24
CA TYR A 334 -9.63 -2.89 -11.67
C TYR A 334 -10.97 -2.58 -12.32
N TRP A 335 -11.98 -3.40 -12.02
CA TRP A 335 -13.33 -3.22 -12.56
C TRP A 335 -13.99 -1.95 -12.03
N VAL A 336 -13.94 -1.70 -10.72
CA VAL A 336 -14.55 -0.49 -10.11
C VAL A 336 -13.87 0.76 -10.66
N GLY A 337 -12.54 0.82 -10.59
CA GLY A 337 -11.77 1.96 -11.04
C GLY A 337 -12.04 2.27 -12.50
N TYR A 338 -11.77 1.31 -13.39
CA TYR A 338 -11.91 1.49 -14.83
C TYR A 338 -13.31 1.97 -15.24
N ASN A 339 -14.37 1.31 -14.74
CA ASN A 339 -15.75 1.71 -15.08
C ASN A 339 -16.09 3.11 -14.57
N MET A 340 -15.60 3.50 -13.37
CA MET A 340 -15.79 4.85 -12.87
C MET A 340 -15.07 5.89 -13.74
N MET A 341 -13.84 5.64 -14.20
CA MET A 341 -13.16 6.57 -15.12
C MET A 341 -13.84 6.67 -16.48
N GLN A 342 -14.35 5.57 -17.03
CA GLN A 342 -15.15 5.58 -18.26
C GLN A 342 -16.45 6.38 -18.09
N ASP A 343 -17.10 6.25 -16.94
CA ASP A 343 -18.32 6.99 -16.60
C ASP A 343 -18.03 8.49 -16.47
N ILE A 344 -16.98 8.88 -15.73
CA ILE A 344 -16.54 10.28 -15.62
C ILE A 344 -16.24 10.87 -17.00
N ALA A 345 -15.51 10.14 -17.85
CA ALA A 345 -15.22 10.58 -19.21
C ALA A 345 -16.50 10.83 -20.04
N GLN A 346 -17.50 9.97 -19.92
CA GLN A 346 -18.79 10.16 -20.59
C GLN A 346 -19.56 11.36 -20.03
N VAL A 347 -19.53 11.59 -18.70
CA VAL A 347 -20.16 12.74 -18.06
C VAL A 347 -19.54 14.06 -18.54
N CYS A 348 -18.23 14.11 -18.77
CA CYS A 348 -17.55 15.30 -19.30
C CYS A 348 -18.01 15.66 -20.73
N VAL A 349 -18.29 14.67 -21.58
CA VAL A 349 -18.57 14.87 -23.02
C VAL A 349 -20.07 14.93 -23.34
N ALA A 350 -20.85 14.02 -22.75
CA ALA A 350 -22.25 13.82 -23.11
C ALA A 350 -23.13 13.52 -21.87
N PRO A 351 -23.22 14.44 -20.89
CA PRO A 351 -23.94 14.20 -19.64
C PRO A 351 -25.45 14.09 -19.84
N THR A 352 -26.08 13.19 -19.09
CA THR A 352 -27.54 13.11 -18.93
C THR A 352 -28.05 14.13 -17.90
N GLU A 353 -29.37 14.31 -17.79
CA GLU A 353 -29.95 15.18 -16.75
C GLU A 353 -29.60 14.72 -15.33
N GLU A 354 -29.51 13.41 -15.10
CA GLU A 354 -29.11 12.84 -13.81
C GLU A 354 -27.64 13.15 -13.50
N ASP A 355 -26.76 13.06 -14.49
CA ASP A 355 -25.34 13.38 -14.32
C ASP A 355 -25.13 14.85 -13.96
N ARG A 356 -25.93 15.76 -14.55
CA ARG A 356 -25.91 17.19 -14.22
C ARG A 356 -26.35 17.47 -12.79
N LEU A 357 -27.22 16.64 -12.21
CA LEU A 357 -27.67 16.76 -10.83
C LEU A 357 -26.61 16.25 -9.83
N TRP A 358 -25.95 15.14 -10.15
CA TRP A 358 -25.03 14.45 -9.24
C TRP A 358 -23.58 14.91 -9.36
N SER A 359 -23.18 15.40 -10.54
CA SER A 359 -21.81 15.80 -10.85
C SER A 359 -21.78 17.14 -11.61
N PRO A 360 -22.37 18.22 -11.04
CA PRO A 360 -22.52 19.50 -11.74
C PRO A 360 -21.18 20.13 -12.16
N ASP A 361 -20.11 19.86 -11.41
CA ASP A 361 -18.79 20.48 -11.64
C ASP A 361 -18.08 19.97 -12.90
N ILE A 362 -18.37 18.73 -13.31
CA ILE A 362 -17.72 18.07 -14.46
C ILE A 362 -18.66 17.88 -15.65
N ALA A 363 -19.97 17.91 -15.43
CA ALA A 363 -20.97 17.58 -16.45
C ALA A 363 -20.92 18.53 -17.66
N GLY A 364 -20.42 18.03 -18.79
CA GLY A 364 -20.38 18.77 -20.06
C GLY A 364 -19.26 19.80 -20.16
N ASN A 365 -18.20 19.68 -19.35
CA ASN A 365 -17.05 20.58 -19.42
C ASN A 365 -16.17 20.38 -20.69
N GLY A 366 -16.33 19.24 -21.39
CA GLY A 366 -15.58 18.92 -22.61
C GLY A 366 -14.09 18.60 -22.40
N ASP A 367 -13.60 18.56 -21.15
CA ASP A 367 -12.19 18.32 -20.80
C ASP A 367 -12.06 17.04 -19.97
N VAL A 368 -12.02 15.89 -20.65
CA VAL A 368 -11.93 14.57 -20.01
C VAL A 368 -10.59 14.39 -19.33
N GLU A 369 -9.50 14.67 -20.05
CA GLU A 369 -8.13 14.45 -19.63
C GLU A 369 -7.76 15.35 -18.45
N GLY A 370 -8.13 16.64 -18.48
CA GLY A 370 -7.91 17.56 -17.36
C GLY A 370 -8.71 17.15 -16.12
N THR A 371 -9.96 16.72 -16.29
CA THR A 371 -10.81 16.25 -15.18
C THR A 371 -10.22 15.00 -14.53
N LEU A 372 -9.86 13.99 -15.32
CA LEU A 372 -9.30 12.74 -14.79
C LEU A 372 -7.95 12.97 -14.11
N LYS A 373 -7.06 13.79 -14.70
CA LYS A 373 -5.77 14.14 -14.06
C LYS A 373 -5.96 14.89 -12.75
N HIS A 374 -6.94 15.81 -12.68
CA HIS A 374 -7.28 16.46 -11.42
C HIS A 374 -7.75 15.44 -10.37
N ILE A 375 -8.59 14.48 -10.76
CA ILE A 375 -9.08 13.44 -9.85
C ILE A 375 -7.92 12.54 -9.39
N TRP A 376 -7.08 12.07 -10.30
CA TRP A 376 -5.92 11.23 -9.99
C TRP A 376 -4.92 11.94 -9.07
N ALA A 377 -4.75 13.26 -9.22
CA ALA A 377 -3.81 14.02 -8.40
C ALA A 377 -4.32 14.29 -6.97
N ASN A 378 -5.63 14.46 -6.77
CA ASN A 378 -6.17 15.08 -5.53
C ASN A 378 -7.07 14.19 -4.68
N TYR A 379 -7.41 12.98 -5.12
CA TYR A 379 -8.34 12.09 -4.41
C TYR A 379 -7.68 10.77 -3.98
N ARG A 380 -8.30 10.15 -2.97
CA ARG A 380 -8.07 8.76 -2.52
C ARG A 380 -9.30 7.90 -2.78
N ASP A 381 -9.20 6.57 -2.72
CA ASP A 381 -10.28 5.64 -3.13
C ASP A 381 -11.63 5.95 -2.47
N GLU A 382 -11.65 6.13 -1.14
CA GLU A 382 -12.87 6.49 -0.40
C GLU A 382 -13.52 7.77 -0.94
N SER A 383 -12.74 8.84 -1.09
CA SER A 383 -13.23 10.13 -1.59
C SER A 383 -13.63 10.06 -3.06
N PHE A 384 -12.93 9.26 -3.86
CA PHE A 384 -13.23 9.04 -5.27
C PHE A 384 -14.59 8.36 -5.43
N VAL A 385 -14.85 7.30 -4.67
CA VAL A 385 -16.16 6.64 -4.64
C VAL A 385 -17.24 7.58 -4.10
N SER A 386 -16.97 8.30 -3.02
CA SER A 386 -17.92 9.20 -2.36
C SER A 386 -18.35 10.41 -3.24
N GLN A 387 -17.46 10.89 -4.11
CA GLN A 387 -17.76 12.01 -4.99
C GLN A 387 -18.27 11.56 -6.37
N PHE A 388 -17.62 10.59 -7.00
CA PHE A 388 -17.77 10.34 -8.44
C PHE A 388 -18.55 9.07 -8.81
N LEU A 389 -18.95 8.20 -7.87
CA LEU A 389 -19.72 7.01 -8.22
C LEU A 389 -21.15 7.39 -8.67
N SER A 390 -21.44 7.34 -9.96
CA SER A 390 -22.74 7.75 -10.49
C SER A 390 -23.88 6.77 -10.16
N PRO A 391 -25.13 7.26 -10.09
CA PRO A 391 -26.32 6.41 -10.03
C PRO A 391 -26.42 5.42 -11.19
N ARG A 392 -25.95 5.79 -12.39
CA ARG A 392 -25.91 4.93 -13.58
C ARG A 392 -25.13 3.65 -13.31
N LEU A 393 -23.92 3.78 -12.77
CA LEU A 393 -23.10 2.63 -12.39
C LEU A 393 -23.74 1.82 -11.27
N MET A 394 -24.28 2.47 -10.23
CA MET A 394 -24.97 1.75 -9.14
C MET A 394 -26.12 0.88 -9.65
N ARG A 395 -26.89 1.36 -10.63
CA ARG A 395 -27.94 0.57 -11.30
C ARG A 395 -27.38 -0.52 -12.19
N GLN A 396 -26.37 -0.23 -13.00
CA GLN A 396 -25.74 -1.19 -13.89
C GLN A 396 -25.18 -2.39 -13.11
N TRP A 397 -24.56 -2.12 -11.96
CA TRP A 397 -23.96 -3.11 -11.08
C TRP A 397 -24.97 -3.76 -10.12
N ARG A 398 -26.20 -3.26 -10.08
CA ARG A 398 -27.28 -3.71 -9.19
C ARG A 398 -26.85 -3.71 -7.72
N LEU A 399 -26.17 -2.64 -7.29
CA LEU A 399 -25.67 -2.55 -5.92
C LEU A 399 -26.82 -2.58 -4.91
N PHE A 400 -26.56 -3.21 -3.77
CA PHE A 400 -27.41 -3.22 -2.59
C PHE A 400 -26.54 -3.25 -1.34
N LYS A 401 -27.03 -2.65 -0.26
CA LYS A 401 -26.37 -2.64 1.05
C LYS A 401 -27.12 -3.60 1.97
N LEU A 402 -26.37 -4.55 2.53
CA LEU A 402 -26.85 -5.40 3.62
C LEU A 402 -26.48 -4.74 4.95
N ASP A 403 -27.42 -4.74 5.88
CA ASP A 403 -27.20 -4.35 7.26
C ASP A 403 -27.40 -5.58 8.15
N ASP A 404 -26.33 -5.94 8.85
CA ASP A 404 -26.27 -7.10 9.73
C ASP A 404 -26.02 -6.60 11.15
N HIS A 405 -27.09 -6.57 11.94
CA HIS A 405 -27.06 -6.14 13.32
C HIS A 405 -27.21 -7.36 14.22
N GLU A 406 -26.28 -7.54 15.15
CA GLU A 406 -26.28 -8.67 16.11
C GLU A 406 -27.61 -8.82 16.87
N LYS A 407 -28.33 -7.71 17.09
CA LYS A 407 -29.61 -7.69 17.81
C LYS A 407 -30.83 -8.06 16.94
N VAL A 408 -30.65 -8.33 15.66
CA VAL A 408 -31.73 -8.59 14.70
C VAL A 408 -31.53 -9.96 14.05
N ASP A 409 -32.49 -10.86 14.20
CA ASP A 409 -32.42 -12.24 13.69
C ASP A 409 -32.46 -12.37 12.15
N HIS A 410 -32.60 -11.27 11.41
CA HIS A 410 -32.64 -11.27 9.95
C HIS A 410 -31.74 -10.18 9.37
N ILE A 411 -31.08 -10.51 8.27
CA ILE A 411 -30.31 -9.55 7.48
C ILE A 411 -31.29 -8.66 6.71
N LYS A 412 -31.15 -7.35 6.85
CA LYS A 412 -31.99 -6.38 6.15
C LYS A 412 -31.25 -5.82 4.94
N VAL A 413 -31.94 -5.73 3.81
CA VAL A 413 -31.49 -4.90 2.69
C VAL A 413 -31.85 -3.46 3.02
N ASP A 414 -30.84 -2.66 3.37
CA ASP A 414 -31.03 -1.30 3.88
C ASP A 414 -31.17 -0.28 2.75
N ALA A 415 -30.38 -0.43 1.69
CA ALA A 415 -30.43 0.43 0.52
C ALA A 415 -30.26 -0.40 -0.77
N ILE A 416 -30.94 0.04 -1.83
CA ILE A 416 -30.84 -0.53 -3.18
C ILE A 416 -30.51 0.58 -4.18
N HIS A 417 -30.27 0.19 -5.43
CA HIS A 417 -29.89 1.09 -6.53
C HIS A 417 -31.08 1.93 -7.06
N ASP A 418 -31.79 2.61 -6.17
CA ASP A 418 -32.86 3.56 -6.45
C ASP A 418 -32.53 4.99 -5.94
N GLU A 419 -33.35 5.97 -6.29
CA GLU A 419 -33.13 7.39 -5.97
C GLU A 419 -32.93 7.67 -4.47
N ARG A 420 -33.57 6.86 -3.61
CA ARG A 420 -33.46 6.99 -2.15
C ARG A 420 -32.19 6.33 -1.63
N GLY A 421 -31.79 5.23 -2.23
CA GLY A 421 -30.65 4.41 -1.81
C GLY A 421 -29.30 4.85 -2.36
N TYR A 422 -29.21 5.60 -3.47
CA TYR A 422 -27.93 5.98 -4.07
C TYR A 422 -26.94 6.63 -3.10
N ARG A 423 -27.40 7.53 -2.23
CA ARG A 423 -26.54 8.19 -1.25
C ARG A 423 -25.99 7.20 -0.21
N GLU A 424 -26.84 6.29 0.26
CA GLU A 424 -26.44 5.28 1.25
C GLU A 424 -25.55 4.19 0.64
N LEU A 425 -25.81 3.78 -0.61
CA LEU A 425 -24.93 2.88 -1.35
C LEU A 425 -23.55 3.50 -1.56
N ARG A 426 -23.51 4.78 -1.97
CA ARG A 426 -22.25 5.50 -2.19
C ARG A 426 -21.45 5.61 -0.89
N ARG A 427 -22.11 5.99 0.21
CA ARG A 427 -21.48 6.06 1.54
C ARG A 427 -21.02 4.69 2.02
N GLY A 428 -21.84 3.66 1.83
CA GLY A 428 -21.53 2.28 2.22
C GLY A 428 -20.31 1.75 1.48
N LEU A 429 -20.24 1.94 0.17
CA LEU A 429 -19.09 1.52 -0.63
C LEU A 429 -17.84 2.35 -0.33
N ALA A 430 -17.96 3.67 -0.17
CA ALA A 430 -16.83 4.52 0.20
C ALA A 430 -16.20 4.08 1.53
N ARG A 431 -17.02 3.76 2.55
CA ARG A 431 -16.55 3.23 3.84
C ARG A 431 -15.77 1.93 3.72
N GLN A 432 -16.08 1.07 2.74
CA GLN A 432 -15.31 -0.16 2.52
C GLN A 432 -13.87 0.12 2.06
N TYR A 433 -13.60 1.30 1.49
CA TYR A 433 -12.27 1.74 1.06
C TYR A 433 -11.60 2.70 2.05
N ASP A 434 -12.25 3.05 3.17
CA ASP A 434 -11.61 3.84 4.22
C ASP A 434 -10.67 2.96 5.05
N ILE A 435 -9.38 3.30 5.05
CA ILE A 435 -8.38 2.59 5.85
C ILE A 435 -8.71 2.65 7.34
N SER A 436 -9.29 3.76 7.82
CA SER A 436 -9.66 3.92 9.22
C SER A 436 -10.73 2.90 9.64
N TRP A 437 -11.50 2.39 8.69
CA TRP A 437 -12.48 1.32 8.89
C TRP A 437 -11.91 -0.08 8.69
N GLN A 438 -10.94 -0.25 7.79
CA GLN A 438 -10.31 -1.54 7.53
C GLN A 438 -9.28 -1.94 8.59
N GLU A 439 -8.61 -0.97 9.20
CA GLU A 439 -7.55 -1.20 10.17
C GLU A 439 -8.00 -0.85 11.59
N PRO A 440 -7.72 -1.70 12.59
CA PRO A 440 -7.96 -1.36 13.98
C PRO A 440 -7.24 -0.06 14.39
N ASP A 441 -7.96 0.86 15.03
CA ASP A 441 -7.39 2.04 15.66
C ASP A 441 -6.80 1.64 17.02
N ILE A 442 -5.48 1.52 17.11
CA ILE A 442 -4.75 1.13 18.31
C ILE A 442 -3.78 2.24 18.67
N GLN A 443 -3.90 2.77 19.88
CA GLN A 443 -3.11 3.90 20.33
C GLN A 443 -2.43 3.60 21.66
N ILE A 444 -1.21 4.09 21.83
CA ILE A 444 -0.56 4.09 23.14
C ILE A 444 -1.08 5.29 23.90
N VAL A 445 -1.66 5.06 25.07
CA VAL A 445 -2.30 6.11 25.87
C VAL A 445 -1.49 6.48 27.12
N ASP A 446 -0.80 5.51 27.71
CA ASP A 446 -0.01 5.73 28.92
C ASP A 446 1.14 4.73 29.06
N VAL A 447 2.15 5.12 29.86
CA VAL A 447 3.25 4.28 30.30
C VAL A 447 3.51 4.51 31.78
N ASP A 448 3.42 3.45 32.58
CA ASP A 448 3.73 3.54 34.02
C ASP A 448 5.24 3.66 34.29
N LEU A 449 5.80 4.84 34.10
CA LEU A 449 7.22 5.10 34.36
C LEU A 449 7.59 5.09 35.86
N ALA A 450 6.61 5.12 36.77
CA ALA A 450 6.83 5.21 38.21
C ALA A 450 6.85 3.83 38.89
N GLY A 451 6.05 2.88 38.39
CA GLY A 451 5.95 1.52 38.90
C GLY A 451 6.67 0.50 38.01
N ASP A 452 5.90 -0.36 37.36
CA ASP A 452 6.39 -1.57 36.69
C ASP A 452 6.73 -1.38 35.20
N ARG A 453 6.60 -0.15 34.69
CA ARG A 453 6.80 0.21 33.27
C ARG A 453 5.79 -0.47 32.35
N THR A 454 4.59 -0.74 32.84
CA THR A 454 3.51 -1.27 31.98
C THR A 454 3.14 -0.28 30.87
N LEU A 455 3.08 -0.79 29.65
CA LEU A 455 2.62 -0.05 28.46
C LEU A 455 1.10 -0.24 28.32
N MET A 456 0.34 0.85 28.29
CA MET A 456 -1.11 0.82 28.13
C MET A 456 -1.49 1.26 26.71
N LEU A 457 -2.24 0.41 26.03
CA LEU A 457 -2.80 0.66 24.71
C LEU A 457 -4.32 0.59 24.77
N GLU A 458 -4.96 1.40 23.94
CA GLU A 458 -6.39 1.42 23.75
C GLU A 458 -6.71 1.14 22.27
N HIS A 459 -7.60 0.20 22.04
CA HIS A 459 -8.23 -0.03 20.76
C HIS A 459 -9.62 0.62 20.78
N HIS A 460 -9.86 1.58 19.89
CA HIS A 460 -11.17 2.21 19.77
C HIS A 460 -12.04 1.36 18.85
N VAL A 461 -13.01 0.66 19.44
CA VAL A 461 -13.81 -0.34 18.74
C VAL A 461 -14.69 0.34 17.70
N THR A 462 -14.50 -0.03 16.44
CA THR A 462 -15.29 0.49 15.34
C THR A 462 -16.37 -0.53 14.95
N ASN A 463 -17.62 -0.06 14.78
CA ASN A 463 -18.78 -0.88 14.41
C ASN A 463 -19.13 -2.04 15.37
N GLY A 464 -18.70 -1.97 16.64
CA GLY A 464 -18.92 -3.05 17.60
C GLY A 464 -18.15 -4.34 17.29
N VAL A 465 -17.21 -4.33 16.34
CA VAL A 465 -16.41 -5.50 15.98
C VAL A 465 -15.15 -5.52 16.85
N LEU A 466 -15.10 -6.50 17.76
CA LEU A 466 -13.95 -6.72 18.64
C LEU A 466 -12.79 -7.41 17.90
N LEU A 467 -11.59 -7.27 18.45
CA LEU A 467 -10.40 -7.95 17.95
C LEU A 467 -10.51 -9.47 18.14
N ALA A 468 -10.08 -10.22 17.13
CA ALA A 468 -9.98 -11.68 17.22
C ALA A 468 -9.00 -12.09 18.31
N GLU A 469 -9.49 -12.75 19.37
CA GLU A 469 -8.74 -12.97 20.61
C GLU A 469 -7.39 -13.68 20.41
N LYS A 470 -7.36 -14.70 19.56
CA LYS A 470 -6.13 -15.46 19.30
C LYS A 470 -5.06 -14.61 18.63
N ASP A 471 -5.45 -13.74 17.72
CA ASP A 471 -4.53 -12.89 16.97
C ASP A 471 -4.10 -11.69 17.82
N ALA A 472 -5.04 -11.08 18.56
CA ALA A 472 -4.75 -10.02 19.53
C ALA A 472 -3.71 -10.47 20.57
N CYS A 473 -3.91 -11.64 21.20
CA CYS A 473 -2.95 -12.20 22.15
C CYS A 473 -1.55 -12.39 21.55
N ARG A 474 -1.45 -12.83 20.28
CA ARG A 474 -0.15 -13.01 19.59
C ARG A 474 0.54 -11.68 19.32
N VAL A 475 -0.19 -10.68 18.83
CA VAL A 475 0.36 -9.35 18.54
C VAL A 475 0.79 -8.63 19.82
N VAL A 476 -0.04 -8.68 20.88
CA VAL A 476 0.29 -8.10 22.19
C VAL A 476 1.50 -8.80 22.82
N GLN A 477 1.68 -10.11 22.57
CA GLN A 477 2.89 -10.81 23.01
C GLN A 477 4.15 -10.31 22.30
N HIS A 478 4.11 -10.10 20.98
CA HIS A 478 5.24 -9.50 20.25
C HIS A 478 5.55 -8.08 20.75
N LEU A 479 4.51 -7.30 21.05
CA LEU A 479 4.65 -5.97 21.62
C LEU A 479 5.31 -6.00 23.01
N ALA A 480 4.93 -6.94 23.87
CA ALA A 480 5.55 -7.14 25.17
C ALA A 480 7.01 -7.59 25.07
N ASP A 481 7.32 -8.45 24.09
CA ASP A 481 8.70 -8.89 23.84
C ASP A 481 9.60 -7.72 23.38
N LEU A 482 9.08 -6.80 22.55
CA LEU A 482 9.79 -5.59 22.11
C LEU A 482 9.93 -4.53 23.22
N TRP A 483 8.86 -4.31 23.99
CA TRP A 483 8.86 -3.34 25.09
C TRP A 483 9.72 -3.81 26.27
N GLY A 484 9.70 -5.12 26.52
CA GLY A 484 10.46 -5.79 27.57
C GLY A 484 9.83 -5.71 28.97
N TYR A 485 8.60 -5.20 29.09
CA TYR A 485 7.76 -5.16 30.30
C TYR A 485 6.31 -5.52 29.96
N GLU A 486 5.42 -5.57 30.95
CA GLU A 486 4.01 -5.92 30.74
C GLU A 486 3.32 -4.92 29.79
N VAL A 487 2.42 -5.45 28.95
CA VAL A 487 1.62 -4.68 28.01
C VAL A 487 0.15 -5.02 28.21
N VAL A 488 -0.68 -3.98 28.29
CA VAL A 488 -2.13 -4.09 28.42
C VAL A 488 -2.79 -3.39 27.25
N LEU A 489 -3.60 -4.12 26.47
CA LEU A 489 -4.44 -3.59 25.40
C LEU A 489 -5.90 -3.66 25.82
N ARG A 490 -6.58 -2.52 25.91
CA ARG A 490 -8.00 -2.43 26.22
C ARG A 490 -8.81 -2.10 24.97
N GLU A 491 -9.87 -2.84 24.73
CA GLU A 491 -10.85 -2.52 23.70
C GLU A 491 -11.92 -1.62 24.32
N ILE A 492 -12.07 -0.40 23.81
CA ILE A 492 -12.91 0.65 24.38
C ILE A 492 -14.05 1.00 23.42
N GLU A 493 -15.25 1.12 23.98
CA GLU A 493 -16.41 1.62 23.25
C GLU A 493 -16.30 3.14 23.01
N PRO A 494 -16.38 3.64 21.76
CA PRO A 494 -16.19 5.05 21.45
C PRO A 494 -17.17 6.00 22.14
N GLU A 495 -18.42 5.58 22.34
CA GLU A 495 -19.50 6.44 22.87
C GLU A 495 -19.55 6.47 24.41
N GLY A 496 -18.94 5.49 25.09
CA GLY A 496 -19.06 5.31 26.55
C GLY A 496 -17.73 5.27 27.30
N GLY A 497 -16.60 5.07 26.62
CA GLY A 497 -15.30 4.90 27.26
C GLY A 497 -15.18 3.62 28.11
N SER A 498 -16.19 2.75 28.08
CA SER A 498 -16.18 1.48 28.82
C SER A 498 -15.25 0.48 28.16
N SER A 499 -14.39 -0.14 28.97
CA SER A 499 -13.57 -1.26 28.55
C SER A 499 -14.44 -2.48 28.30
N LEU A 500 -14.51 -2.93 27.04
CA LEU A 500 -15.26 -4.11 26.61
C LEU A 500 -14.44 -5.39 26.84
N LYS A 501 -13.15 -5.35 26.49
CA LYS A 501 -12.23 -6.48 26.61
C LYS A 501 -10.83 -6.00 26.95
N GLU A 502 -10.06 -6.83 27.65
CA GLU A 502 -8.67 -6.52 28.03
C GLU A 502 -7.76 -7.70 27.68
N HIS A 503 -6.65 -7.41 27.01
CA HIS A 503 -5.61 -8.37 26.64
C HIS A 503 -4.32 -8.00 27.35
N LYS A 504 -3.66 -8.97 27.97
CA LYS A 504 -2.40 -8.76 28.70
C LYS A 504 -1.32 -9.72 28.22
N ALA A 505 -0.10 -9.21 28.08
CA ALA A 505 1.06 -10.06 27.86
C ALA A 505 2.26 -9.58 28.67
N ARG A 506 3.11 -10.53 29.05
CA ARG A 506 4.41 -10.29 29.68
C ARG A 506 5.51 -10.72 28.73
N PRO A 507 6.68 -10.07 28.74
CA PRO A 507 7.80 -10.44 27.88
C PRO A 507 8.20 -11.89 28.14
N ARG A 508 8.41 -12.67 27.07
CA ARG A 508 8.99 -14.01 27.18
C ARG A 508 10.39 -13.89 27.77
N ALA A 509 10.73 -14.73 28.73
CA ALA A 509 12.07 -14.75 29.29
C ALA A 509 13.10 -15.08 28.20
N THR A 510 13.96 -14.13 27.87
CA THR A 510 15.09 -14.35 26.96
C THR A 510 16.19 -15.11 27.71
N GLY A 511 16.12 -16.44 27.66
CA GLY A 511 17.20 -17.31 28.13
C GLY A 511 17.08 -18.69 27.49
N PRO A 512 18.19 -19.37 27.16
CA PRO A 512 18.12 -20.75 26.70
C PRO A 512 17.61 -21.59 27.88
N ARG A 513 16.50 -22.29 27.71
CA ARG A 513 16.37 -23.57 28.42
C ARG A 513 17.39 -24.50 27.77
N LEU A 514 18.62 -24.49 28.29
CA LEU A 514 19.41 -25.71 28.25
C LEU A 514 18.55 -26.76 28.96
N ALA A 515 17.97 -27.65 28.17
CA ALA A 515 17.36 -28.86 28.70
C ALA A 515 18.51 -29.69 29.27
N GLU A 516 18.72 -29.60 30.58
CA GLU A 516 19.23 -30.74 31.32
C GLU A 516 18.08 -31.73 31.45
N GLY A 517 18.22 -32.88 30.80
CA GLY A 517 17.26 -33.97 30.74
C GLY A 517 17.62 -34.95 29.63
#